data_AF-A0A562HEM3-F1
#
_entry.id   AF-A0A562HEM3-F1
#
_cell.length_a   1.000
_cell.length_b   1.000
_cell.length_c   1.000
_cell.angle_alpha   90.00
_cell.angle_beta   90.00
_cell.angle_gamma   90.00
#
_symmetry.space_group_name_H-M   'P 1'
#
loop_
_entity.id
_entity.type
_entity.pdbx_description
1 polymer ?
#
loop_
_entity_poly.entity_id
_entity_poly.type
_entity_poly.pdbx_seq_one_letter_code
_entity_poly.pdbx_strand_id
1 'polypeptide(L)'
;MPLNLNWASMAIDYARGEIYRGKTSPWWYTSENFFELFQAFRGSVRDLITQFDGCTGSKAGKIAGEYTKTPAAALSFTETEALLAQLRGAVKNINPERLGKIGSLESWSGYWKSTGTFKVRTIKGEHEAEIPFVLETYAASSDMPHITVLLNKSPITGEVNAYHDKNTLSIFGCGLYCDVKAKPAFLLSNIMTPYIPIVTDGKEPDLSVVASKLAEGVKKTLSRAQKSLSGAVAGKKRSQKEVVGECLQEAIAKASGNGEYRFSLRQLYYAVRPYVIRETGREPDYPYFCKELIGGYEAEHGDIPLMYRDERGTLYHPHSGRDISIGTIAVENYHKPAWTFNKVLYIEKEGFFHVLKEKKIPEKYDLALLTSKGYASRAVKDLLDALGEHGEEEITFFCIHDADAYGTLIYETLQNETRARPGRKVKIINLGLDPEEAVDMGLEVEEVETGRKRAVAGYLDPRWENWLQGHRVELNAMSTPQFLAWLEGKIRLYDQGKVIPPENIMEESLEQSLEAKLGRVIANEILEQNHYDDQVAAAVRQVKQRYQDSQTCGSQAPLKETVQTELAKEPVNLWKDVVEEVSEGIIKNYRF
;
A
#
# COMPACT_ATOMS: atom_id res chain seq x y z
N MET A 1 27.65 -37.68 26.35
CA MET A 1 26.61 -36.78 25.85
C MET A 1 25.31 -37.14 26.56
N PRO A 2 24.57 -36.19 27.15
CA PRO A 2 23.23 -36.50 27.64
C PRO A 2 22.39 -37.02 26.46
N LEU A 3 21.72 -38.16 26.66
CA LEU A 3 20.74 -38.67 25.69
C LEU A 3 19.70 -37.57 25.46
N ASN A 4 19.62 -37.07 24.23
CA ASN A 4 18.56 -36.14 23.84
C ASN A 4 17.24 -36.93 23.77
N LEU A 5 16.54 -37.01 24.91
CA LEU A 5 15.30 -37.76 25.06
C LEU A 5 14.09 -37.06 24.40
N ASN A 6 14.29 -35.90 23.77
CA ASN A 6 13.19 -35.10 23.22
C ASN A 6 12.34 -35.90 22.21
N TRP A 7 12.99 -36.67 21.33
CA TRP A 7 12.29 -37.49 20.33
C TRP A 7 11.40 -38.56 20.98
N ALA A 8 11.91 -39.23 22.02
CA ALA A 8 11.17 -40.25 22.76
C ALA A 8 10.01 -39.66 23.57
N SER A 9 10.22 -38.50 24.21
CA SER A 9 9.17 -37.78 24.93
C SER A 9 8.04 -37.35 23.99
N MET A 10 8.36 -36.78 22.82
CA MET A 10 7.36 -36.38 21.83
C MET A 10 6.55 -37.57 21.30
N ALA A 11 7.20 -38.71 21.02
CA ALA A 11 6.50 -39.91 20.60
C ALA A 11 5.51 -40.41 21.67
N ILE A 12 5.89 -40.38 22.95
CA ILE A 12 5.00 -40.72 24.07
C ILE A 12 3.85 -39.72 24.16
N ASP A 13 4.13 -38.42 24.04
CA ASP A 13 3.13 -37.37 24.14
C ASP A 13 2.06 -37.49 23.06
N TYR A 14 2.43 -37.81 21.81
CA TYR A 14 1.49 -37.88 20.70
C TYR A 14 0.91 -39.27 20.46
N ALA A 15 1.35 -40.32 21.18
CA ALA A 15 0.78 -41.67 21.15
C ALA A 15 -0.60 -41.77 21.82
N ARG A 16 -1.56 -40.94 21.39
CA ARG A 16 -2.93 -40.87 21.90
C ARG A 16 -3.95 -40.85 20.74
N GLY A 17 -5.24 -40.85 21.08
CA GLY A 17 -6.32 -40.84 20.09
C GLY A 17 -6.58 -42.20 19.43
N GLU A 18 -7.05 -42.19 18.19
CA GLU A 18 -7.54 -43.37 17.46
C GLU A 18 -6.43 -43.97 16.59
N ILE A 19 -6.37 -45.31 16.48
CA ILE A 19 -5.43 -46.04 15.62
C ILE A 19 -6.18 -46.93 14.63
N TYR A 20 -5.60 -47.15 13.45
CA TYR A 20 -6.13 -48.09 12.49
C TYR A 20 -6.07 -49.53 13.03
N ARG A 21 -7.22 -50.22 13.05
CA ARG A 21 -7.34 -51.64 13.46
C ARG A 21 -7.82 -52.55 12.32
N GLY A 22 -8.01 -51.99 11.13
CA GLY A 22 -8.48 -52.75 9.98
C GLY A 22 -7.37 -53.56 9.32
N LYS A 23 -7.75 -54.27 8.26
CA LYS A 23 -6.82 -55.05 7.43
C LYS A 23 -6.22 -54.18 6.31
N THR A 24 -5.24 -54.70 5.59
CA THR A 24 -4.68 -53.98 4.43
C THR A 24 -5.72 -53.86 3.30
N SER A 25 -5.57 -52.88 2.39
CA SER A 25 -6.49 -52.68 1.26
C SER A 25 -5.82 -52.98 -0.08
N PRO A 26 -6.52 -53.60 -1.04
CA PRO A 26 -5.97 -53.85 -2.37
C PRO A 26 -5.70 -52.54 -3.14
N TRP A 27 -6.31 -51.43 -2.72
CA TRP A 27 -6.03 -50.11 -3.27
C TRP A 27 -4.65 -49.58 -2.86
N TRP A 28 -4.00 -50.15 -1.83
CA TRP A 28 -2.70 -49.68 -1.32
C TRP A 28 -1.48 -50.26 -2.03
N TYR A 29 -1.68 -51.13 -3.02
CA TYR A 29 -0.60 -51.82 -3.71
C TYR A 29 -0.57 -51.41 -5.18
N THR A 30 0.64 -51.20 -5.72
CA THR A 30 0.85 -51.20 -7.16
C THR A 30 0.83 -52.64 -7.69
N SER A 31 0.77 -52.85 -9.02
CA SER A 31 0.83 -54.21 -9.59
C SER A 31 2.05 -55.00 -9.10
N GLU A 32 3.22 -54.37 -8.99
CA GLU A 32 4.48 -55.00 -8.58
C GLU A 32 4.50 -55.33 -7.10
N ASN A 33 4.14 -54.37 -6.24
CA ASN A 33 4.13 -54.60 -4.79
C ASN A 33 3.09 -55.66 -4.41
N PHE A 34 1.99 -55.75 -5.16
CA PHE A 34 1.00 -56.81 -4.97
C PHE A 34 1.55 -58.17 -5.38
N PHE A 35 2.23 -58.26 -6.52
CA PHE A 35 2.93 -59.49 -6.94
C PHE A 35 4.00 -59.91 -5.92
N GLU A 36 4.83 -58.99 -5.45
CA GLU A 36 5.86 -59.26 -4.42
C GLU A 36 5.25 -59.78 -3.12
N LEU A 37 4.11 -59.23 -2.69
CA LEU A 37 3.36 -59.74 -1.55
C LEU A 37 2.93 -61.20 -1.76
N PHE A 38 2.47 -61.56 -2.96
CA PHE A 38 2.12 -62.94 -3.31
C PHE A 38 3.33 -63.86 -3.28
N GLN A 39 4.47 -63.42 -3.81
CA GLN A 39 5.72 -64.18 -3.79
C GLN A 39 6.27 -64.43 -2.38
N ALA A 40 6.09 -63.45 -1.48
CA ALA A 40 6.54 -63.53 -0.10
C ALA A 40 5.60 -64.35 0.81
N PHE A 41 4.32 -64.45 0.48
CA PHE A 41 3.33 -65.09 1.35
C PHE A 41 3.43 -66.62 1.36
N ARG A 42 3.32 -67.21 2.54
CA ARG A 42 3.31 -68.67 2.75
C ARG A 42 1.88 -69.12 3.05
N GLY A 43 1.15 -69.54 2.03
CA GLY A 43 -0.23 -70.01 2.11
C GLY A 43 -0.93 -70.03 0.74
N SER A 44 -2.23 -70.34 0.72
CA SER A 44 -3.02 -70.30 -0.52
C SER A 44 -3.40 -68.87 -0.91
N VAL A 45 -3.77 -68.66 -2.18
CA VAL A 45 -4.32 -67.38 -2.65
C VAL A 45 -5.53 -66.94 -1.84
N ARG A 46 -6.41 -67.87 -1.45
CA ARG A 46 -7.55 -67.55 -0.59
C ARG A 46 -7.11 -67.04 0.78
N ASP A 47 -6.11 -67.68 1.39
CA ASP A 47 -5.61 -67.26 2.70
C ASP A 47 -5.08 -65.82 2.66
N LEU A 48 -4.36 -65.47 1.59
CA LEU A 48 -3.88 -64.11 1.38
C LEU A 48 -5.02 -63.12 1.10
N ILE A 49 -5.98 -63.47 0.24
CA ILE A 49 -7.15 -62.61 -0.04
C ILE A 49 -7.92 -62.31 1.24
N THR A 50 -8.03 -63.27 2.17
CA THR A 50 -8.68 -63.00 3.46
C THR A 50 -7.95 -62.00 4.37
N GLN A 51 -6.71 -61.64 4.05
CA GLN A 51 -5.96 -60.59 4.74
C GLN A 51 -6.32 -59.18 4.25
N PHE A 52 -7.16 -59.04 3.23
CA PHE A 52 -7.62 -57.73 2.74
C PHE A 52 -8.94 -57.30 3.37
N ASP A 53 -9.06 -56.01 3.64
CA ASP A 53 -10.25 -55.38 4.21
C ASP A 53 -11.46 -55.58 3.28
N GLY A 54 -12.60 -55.99 3.85
CA GLY A 54 -13.80 -56.29 3.07
C GLY A 54 -13.77 -57.59 2.25
N CYS A 55 -12.73 -58.43 2.40
CA CYS A 55 -12.56 -59.71 1.70
C CYS A 55 -12.68 -60.92 2.65
N THR A 56 -13.84 -61.13 3.29
CA THR A 56 -14.04 -62.26 4.23
C THR A 56 -15.04 -63.29 3.71
N GLY A 57 -14.98 -64.51 4.26
CA GLY A 57 -15.98 -65.57 4.03
C GLY A 57 -16.09 -66.02 2.58
N SER A 58 -17.33 -66.12 2.08
CA SER A 58 -17.64 -66.56 0.71
C SER A 58 -17.12 -65.61 -0.36
N LYS A 59 -16.98 -64.31 -0.03
CA LYS A 59 -16.48 -63.30 -0.95
C LYS A 59 -15.01 -63.53 -1.31
N ALA A 60 -14.17 -63.88 -0.33
CA ALA A 60 -12.77 -64.23 -0.57
C ALA A 60 -12.65 -65.44 -1.51
N GLY A 61 -13.49 -66.46 -1.34
CA GLY A 61 -13.52 -67.62 -2.22
C GLY A 61 -13.95 -67.28 -3.66
N LYS A 62 -14.94 -66.39 -3.81
CA LYS A 62 -15.37 -65.93 -5.15
C LYS A 62 -14.28 -65.14 -5.87
N ILE A 63 -13.56 -64.28 -5.17
CA ILE A 63 -12.45 -63.50 -5.74
C ILE A 63 -11.26 -64.40 -6.05
N ALA A 64 -10.93 -65.35 -5.17
CA ALA A 64 -9.86 -66.30 -5.42
C ALA A 64 -10.15 -67.21 -6.63
N GLY A 65 -11.43 -67.50 -6.91
CA GLY A 65 -11.86 -68.25 -8.07
C GLY A 65 -11.18 -69.61 -8.17
N GLU A 66 -10.64 -69.91 -9.35
CA GLU A 66 -9.88 -71.13 -9.63
C GLU A 66 -8.58 -71.25 -8.80
N TYR A 67 -8.02 -70.13 -8.35
CA TYR A 67 -6.79 -70.09 -7.56
C TYR A 67 -7.01 -70.39 -6.08
N THR A 68 -8.24 -70.68 -5.63
CA THR A 68 -8.60 -70.82 -4.21
C THR A 68 -7.65 -71.70 -3.39
N LYS A 69 -7.14 -72.80 -3.96
CA LYS A 69 -6.22 -73.74 -3.29
C LYS A 69 -4.77 -73.62 -3.79
N THR A 70 -4.51 -72.75 -4.76
CA THR A 70 -3.19 -72.56 -5.35
C THR A 70 -2.29 -71.83 -4.35
N PRO A 71 -1.03 -72.24 -4.17
CA PRO A 71 -0.06 -71.47 -3.38
C PRO A 71 0.07 -70.04 -3.93
N ALA A 72 0.05 -69.02 -3.07
CA ALA A 72 0.10 -67.62 -3.51
C ALA A 72 1.34 -67.31 -4.36
N ALA A 73 2.50 -67.86 -3.97
CA ALA A 73 3.76 -67.68 -4.69
C ALA A 73 3.80 -68.36 -6.08
N ALA A 74 2.83 -69.21 -6.41
CA ALA A 74 2.78 -69.86 -7.72
C ALA A 74 2.17 -68.99 -8.82
N LEU A 75 1.47 -67.90 -8.46
CA LEU A 75 0.88 -66.99 -9.45
C LEU A 75 1.98 -66.16 -10.12
N SER A 76 1.84 -65.99 -11.44
CA SER A 76 2.63 -65.09 -12.26
C SER A 76 2.21 -63.63 -12.09
N PHE A 77 3.03 -62.71 -12.58
CA PHE A 77 2.75 -61.27 -12.54
C PHE A 77 1.39 -60.93 -13.17
N THR A 78 1.13 -61.43 -14.38
CA THR A 78 -0.12 -61.18 -15.12
C THR A 78 -1.34 -61.73 -14.38
N GLU A 79 -1.22 -62.90 -13.75
CA GLU A 79 -2.31 -63.46 -12.94
C GLU A 79 -2.58 -62.63 -11.69
N THR A 80 -1.54 -62.17 -10.98
CA THR A 80 -1.71 -61.30 -9.81
C THR A 80 -2.28 -59.93 -10.17
N GLU A 81 -1.93 -59.40 -11.35
CA GLU A 81 -2.45 -58.13 -11.85
C GLU A 81 -3.95 -58.22 -12.15
N ALA A 82 -4.37 -59.25 -12.88
CA ALA A 82 -5.79 -59.53 -13.12
C ALA A 82 -6.56 -59.73 -11.80
N LEU A 83 -5.95 -60.43 -10.82
CA LEU A 83 -6.55 -60.64 -9.51
C LEU A 83 -6.67 -59.34 -8.70
N LEU A 84 -5.70 -58.42 -8.82
CA LEU A 84 -5.77 -57.09 -8.20
C LEU A 84 -6.93 -56.26 -8.78
N ALA A 85 -7.15 -56.31 -10.10
CA ALA A 85 -8.30 -55.70 -10.74
C ALA A 85 -9.62 -56.25 -10.18
N GLN A 86 -9.73 -57.57 -10.05
CA GLN A 86 -10.91 -58.23 -9.49
C GLN A 86 -11.14 -57.85 -8.02
N LEU A 87 -10.08 -57.78 -7.21
CA LEU A 87 -10.16 -57.32 -5.83
C LEU A 87 -10.69 -55.89 -5.75
N ARG A 88 -10.15 -54.96 -6.54
CA ARG A 88 -10.60 -53.55 -6.57
C ARG A 88 -12.03 -53.40 -7.08
N GLY A 89 -12.47 -54.25 -8.01
CA GLY A 89 -13.88 -54.32 -8.43
C GLY A 89 -14.82 -54.84 -7.32
N ALA A 90 -14.31 -55.69 -6.43
CA ALA A 90 -15.10 -56.32 -5.38
C ALA A 90 -15.13 -55.54 -4.05
N VAL A 91 -14.13 -54.70 -3.75
CA VAL A 91 -14.08 -53.89 -2.52
C VAL A 91 -13.85 -52.41 -2.79
N LYS A 92 -14.57 -51.57 -2.05
CA LYS A 92 -14.36 -50.11 -2.06
C LYS A 92 -13.04 -49.76 -1.39
N ASN A 93 -12.44 -48.65 -1.82
CA ASN A 93 -11.29 -48.07 -1.12
C ASN A 93 -11.70 -47.68 0.33
N ILE A 94 -10.73 -47.72 1.23
CA ILE A 94 -10.94 -47.43 2.66
C ILE A 94 -11.24 -45.94 2.84
N ASN A 95 -12.28 -45.63 3.62
CA ASN A 95 -12.50 -44.25 4.08
C ASN A 95 -11.27 -43.80 4.90
N PRO A 96 -10.53 -42.75 4.47
CA PRO A 96 -9.33 -42.30 5.15
C PRO A 96 -9.53 -42.02 6.64
N GLU A 97 -10.73 -41.63 7.07
CA GLU A 97 -11.02 -41.39 8.48
C GLU A 97 -10.81 -42.61 9.39
N ARG A 98 -10.84 -43.83 8.82
CA ARG A 98 -10.55 -45.06 9.56
C ARG A 98 -9.11 -45.14 10.03
N LEU A 99 -8.16 -44.44 9.39
CA LEU A 99 -6.72 -44.51 9.71
C LEU A 99 -6.42 -44.03 11.14
N GLY A 100 -7.32 -43.25 11.73
CA GLY A 100 -7.20 -42.70 13.07
C GLY A 100 -6.76 -41.24 13.07
N LYS A 101 -6.49 -40.74 14.27
CA LYS A 101 -6.17 -39.33 14.56
C LYS A 101 -5.58 -39.21 15.97
N ILE A 102 -4.90 -38.12 16.24
CA ILE A 102 -4.55 -37.68 17.60
C ILE A 102 -5.77 -36.99 18.23
N GLY A 103 -6.45 -36.10 17.47
CA GLY A 103 -7.57 -35.29 17.94
C GLY A 103 -7.15 -33.89 18.40
N SER A 104 -8.13 -33.04 18.73
CA SER A 104 -7.86 -31.69 19.25
C SER A 104 -7.10 -31.76 20.58
N LEU A 105 -6.12 -30.88 20.76
CA LEU A 105 -5.28 -30.80 21.96
C LEU A 105 -5.46 -29.43 22.61
N GLU A 106 -5.66 -29.39 23.93
CA GLU A 106 -5.92 -28.14 24.66
C GLU A 106 -4.74 -27.16 24.64
N SER A 107 -3.50 -27.67 24.53
CA SER A 107 -2.29 -26.86 24.47
C SER A 107 -2.10 -26.09 23.15
N TRP A 108 -2.97 -26.31 22.16
CA TRP A 108 -2.87 -25.71 20.84
C TRP A 108 -4.05 -24.79 20.56
N SER A 109 -3.78 -23.54 20.14
CA SER A 109 -4.83 -22.54 19.93
C SER A 109 -5.57 -22.70 18.61
N GLY A 110 -5.00 -23.43 17.64
CA GLY A 110 -5.65 -23.82 16.40
C GLY A 110 -5.55 -25.33 16.15
N TYR A 111 -6.63 -25.91 15.64
CA TYR A 111 -6.68 -27.30 15.16
C TYR A 111 -7.47 -27.38 13.85
N TRP A 112 -6.94 -28.15 12.90
CA TRP A 112 -7.62 -28.52 11.68
C TRP A 112 -7.30 -29.96 11.30
N LYS A 113 -8.30 -30.66 10.76
CA LYS A 113 -8.20 -32.02 10.27
C LYS A 113 -8.71 -32.04 8.83
N SER A 114 -8.02 -32.77 7.97
CA SER A 114 -8.52 -33.15 6.66
C SER A 114 -8.11 -34.57 6.30
N THR A 115 -8.72 -35.07 5.22
CA THR A 115 -8.38 -36.34 4.61
C THR A 115 -8.01 -36.12 3.16
N GLY A 116 -7.23 -37.04 2.61
CA GLY A 116 -6.87 -37.06 1.21
C GLY A 116 -6.35 -38.43 0.79
N THR A 117 -6.01 -38.51 -0.49
CA THR A 117 -5.38 -39.69 -1.09
C THR A 117 -4.28 -39.19 -2.03
N PHE A 118 -3.13 -39.86 -2.03
CA PHE A 118 -2.09 -39.67 -3.04
C PHE A 118 -1.85 -40.97 -3.80
N LYS A 119 -1.22 -40.86 -4.97
CA LYS A 119 -0.96 -42.02 -5.84
C LYS A 119 0.51 -42.40 -5.82
N VAL A 120 0.80 -43.69 -5.80
CA VAL A 120 2.14 -44.24 -6.07
C VAL A 120 2.10 -44.88 -7.45
N ARG A 121 2.95 -44.39 -8.35
CA ARG A 121 2.99 -44.85 -9.73
C ARG A 121 3.55 -46.26 -9.82
N THR A 122 2.92 -47.06 -10.68
CA THR A 122 3.42 -48.37 -11.11
C THR A 122 4.61 -48.18 -12.07
N ILE A 123 5.55 -49.12 -12.07
CA ILE A 123 6.76 -49.09 -12.91
C ILE A 123 6.62 -50.05 -14.11
N LYS A 124 5.90 -51.15 -13.91
CA LYS A 124 5.82 -52.30 -14.81
C LYS A 124 4.38 -52.67 -15.17
N GLY A 125 3.44 -52.50 -14.25
CA GLY A 125 2.04 -52.91 -14.44
C GLY A 125 1.08 -51.77 -14.78
N GLU A 126 -0.21 -52.07 -14.68
CA GLU A 126 -1.33 -51.18 -15.03
C GLU A 126 -2.00 -50.53 -13.82
N HIS A 127 -1.72 -50.99 -12.60
CA HIS A 127 -2.43 -50.54 -11.40
C HIS A 127 -1.53 -49.72 -10.48
N GLU A 128 -1.81 -48.41 -10.41
CA GLU A 128 -1.23 -47.51 -9.40
C GLU A 128 -1.81 -47.80 -8.01
N ALA A 129 -1.05 -47.51 -6.95
CA ALA A 129 -1.58 -47.53 -5.59
C ALA A 129 -2.26 -46.19 -5.25
N GLU A 130 -3.38 -46.25 -4.56
CA GLU A 130 -4.10 -45.10 -3.99
C GLU A 130 -4.00 -45.15 -2.47
N ILE A 131 -3.14 -44.31 -1.91
CA ILE A 131 -2.79 -44.30 -0.50
C ILE A 131 -3.57 -43.20 0.23
N PRO A 132 -4.50 -43.56 1.13
CA PRO A 132 -5.23 -42.58 1.92
C PRO A 132 -4.34 -42.00 3.02
N PHE A 133 -4.64 -40.78 3.42
CA PHE A 133 -4.05 -40.15 4.61
C PHE A 133 -5.07 -39.30 5.38
N VAL A 134 -4.82 -39.16 6.68
CA VAL A 134 -5.43 -38.14 7.54
C VAL A 134 -4.34 -37.16 7.91
N LEU A 135 -4.59 -35.88 7.68
CA LEU A 135 -3.70 -34.80 8.06
C LEU A 135 -4.33 -33.99 9.19
N GLU A 136 -3.62 -33.86 10.29
CA GLU A 136 -3.96 -32.97 11.39
C GLU A 136 -2.90 -31.90 11.52
N THR A 137 -3.32 -30.63 11.58
CA THR A 137 -2.43 -29.49 11.74
C THR A 137 -2.84 -28.68 12.95
N TYR A 138 -1.87 -28.38 13.81
CA TYR A 138 -2.02 -27.59 15.02
C TYR A 138 -1.15 -26.35 14.93
N ALA A 139 -1.62 -25.25 15.51
CA ALA A 139 -0.88 -24.00 15.56
C ALA A 139 -0.99 -23.35 16.93
N ALA A 140 0.11 -22.78 17.39
CA ALA A 140 0.21 -21.92 18.56
C ALA A 140 0.97 -20.65 18.19
N SER A 141 0.59 -19.52 18.80
CA SER A 141 1.26 -18.24 18.54
C SER A 141 2.69 -18.30 19.08
N SER A 142 3.66 -17.84 18.29
CA SER A 142 5.06 -17.76 18.69
C SER A 142 5.76 -16.67 17.89
N ASP A 143 6.72 -15.98 18.49
CA ASP A 143 7.54 -14.98 17.78
C ASP A 143 8.60 -15.65 16.88
N MET A 144 8.92 -16.92 17.15
CA MET A 144 9.86 -17.72 16.35
C MET A 144 9.10 -18.83 15.61
N PRO A 145 9.26 -18.95 14.28
CA PRO A 145 8.64 -20.02 13.51
C PRO A 145 9.30 -21.36 13.86
N HIS A 146 8.48 -22.37 14.11
CA HIS A 146 8.95 -23.74 14.29
C HIS A 146 7.88 -24.71 13.79
N ILE A 147 8.31 -25.84 13.22
CA ILE A 147 7.40 -26.91 12.81
C ILE A 147 7.93 -28.27 13.27
N THR A 148 7.05 -29.07 13.82
CA THR A 148 7.24 -30.50 14.02
C THR A 148 6.34 -31.26 13.06
N VAL A 149 6.88 -32.25 12.36
CA VAL A 149 6.10 -33.19 11.54
C VAL A 149 6.14 -34.57 12.18
N LEU A 150 4.96 -35.15 12.37
CA LEU A 150 4.75 -36.51 12.83
C LEU A 150 4.22 -37.36 11.68
N LEU A 151 4.74 -38.57 11.57
CA LEU A 151 4.19 -39.62 10.74
C LEU A 151 3.69 -40.74 11.65
N ASN A 152 2.41 -41.07 11.55
CA ASN A 152 1.74 -42.06 12.39
C ASN A 152 2.01 -41.84 13.90
N LYS A 153 1.92 -40.56 14.34
CA LYS A 153 2.11 -40.11 15.74
C LYS A 153 3.55 -40.13 16.27
N SER A 154 4.53 -40.46 15.43
CA SER A 154 5.95 -40.41 15.78
C SER A 154 6.64 -39.31 15.00
N PRO A 155 7.60 -38.56 15.57
CA PRO A 155 8.34 -37.57 14.81
C PRO A 155 9.10 -38.23 13.65
N ILE A 156 9.20 -37.55 12.52
CA ILE A 156 9.92 -38.06 11.35
C ILE A 156 11.44 -38.06 11.59
N THR A 157 12.19 -38.82 10.80
CA THR A 157 13.67 -38.87 10.88
C THR A 157 14.37 -37.72 10.16
N GLY A 158 13.68 -37.05 9.22
CA GLY A 158 14.21 -35.91 8.48
C GLY A 158 13.85 -34.55 9.10
N GLU A 159 14.56 -33.51 8.70
CA GLU A 159 14.31 -32.15 9.16
C GLU A 159 13.31 -31.42 8.26
N VAL A 160 12.37 -30.71 8.89
CA VAL A 160 11.48 -29.75 8.24
C VAL A 160 11.62 -28.43 8.96
N ASN A 161 11.99 -27.41 8.20
CA ASN A 161 12.28 -26.08 8.72
C ASN A 161 11.12 -25.13 8.42
N ALA A 162 10.88 -24.21 9.34
CA ALA A 162 9.96 -23.11 9.16
C ALA A 162 10.73 -21.79 9.28
N TYR A 163 10.60 -20.94 8.27
CA TYR A 163 11.23 -19.63 8.20
C TYR A 163 10.17 -18.56 7.98
N HIS A 164 10.32 -17.40 8.60
CA HIS A 164 9.40 -16.29 8.45
C HIS A 164 10.15 -15.03 8.01
N ASP A 165 9.77 -14.49 6.85
CA ASP A 165 10.23 -13.18 6.37
C ASP A 165 9.03 -12.28 6.07
N LYS A 166 9.10 -11.05 6.60
CA LYS A 166 8.07 -10.00 6.52
C LYS A 166 6.67 -10.48 6.94
N ASN A 167 5.94 -11.09 6.01
CA ASN A 167 4.55 -11.56 6.17
C ASN A 167 4.33 -12.98 5.63
N THR A 168 5.39 -13.72 5.31
CA THR A 168 5.34 -15.05 4.72
C THR A 168 6.05 -16.06 5.61
N LEU A 169 5.33 -17.13 5.98
CA LEU A 169 5.85 -18.31 6.63
C LEU A 169 6.13 -19.37 5.58
N SER A 170 7.41 -19.63 5.32
CA SER A 170 7.91 -20.65 4.40
C SER A 170 8.25 -21.92 5.17
N ILE A 171 7.74 -23.07 4.71
CA ILE A 171 7.99 -24.38 5.30
C ILE A 171 8.65 -25.25 4.23
N PHE A 172 9.81 -25.80 4.54
CA PHE A 172 10.58 -26.60 3.59
C PHE A 172 11.37 -27.73 4.24
N GLY A 173 11.56 -28.83 3.52
CA GLY A 173 12.29 -30.02 3.98
C GLY A 173 11.53 -31.32 3.68
N CYS A 174 12.23 -32.45 3.57
CA CYS A 174 11.60 -33.76 3.28
C CYS A 174 10.69 -33.74 2.02
N GLY A 175 11.09 -33.05 0.95
CA GLY A 175 10.27 -32.89 -0.27
C GLY A 175 9.12 -31.87 -0.16
N LEU A 176 8.86 -31.31 1.02
CA LEU A 176 7.89 -30.24 1.22
C LEU A 176 8.49 -28.88 0.85
N TYR A 177 7.71 -28.06 0.15
CA TYR A 177 7.93 -26.62 0.03
C TYR A 177 6.57 -25.92 -0.04
N CYS A 178 6.28 -25.01 0.90
CA CYS A 178 5.09 -24.18 0.83
C CYS A 178 5.26 -22.83 1.52
N ASP A 179 4.62 -21.81 0.95
CA ASP A 179 4.57 -20.46 1.49
C ASP A 179 3.14 -20.11 1.92
N VAL A 180 3.02 -19.61 3.16
CA VAL A 180 1.73 -19.19 3.72
C VAL A 180 1.86 -17.76 4.26
N LYS A 181 1.00 -16.86 3.80
CA LYS A 181 0.93 -15.49 4.38
C LYS A 181 0.38 -15.55 5.80
N ALA A 182 1.26 -15.47 6.79
CA ALA A 182 0.93 -15.54 8.21
C ALA A 182 2.07 -15.00 9.08
N LYS A 183 1.72 -14.65 10.33
CA LYS A 183 2.70 -14.38 11.40
C LYS A 183 3.49 -15.66 11.75
N PRO A 184 4.68 -15.54 12.37
CA PRO A 184 5.38 -16.70 12.90
C PRO A 184 4.49 -17.46 13.90
N ALA A 185 4.68 -18.77 13.95
CA ALA A 185 3.90 -19.67 14.79
C ALA A 185 4.68 -20.97 15.05
N PHE A 186 4.32 -21.64 16.14
CA PHE A 186 4.64 -23.04 16.33
C PHE A 186 3.59 -23.88 15.64
N LEU A 187 4.06 -24.85 14.85
CA LEU A 187 3.24 -25.75 14.06
C LEU A 187 3.53 -27.20 14.44
N LEU A 188 2.48 -28.00 14.47
CA LEU A 188 2.58 -29.45 14.51
C LEU A 188 1.73 -30.01 13.38
N SER A 189 2.28 -30.89 12.55
CA SER A 189 1.52 -31.61 11.53
C SER A 189 1.65 -33.12 11.74
N ASN A 190 0.54 -33.82 11.95
CA ASN A 190 0.51 -35.27 12.03
C ASN A 190 -0.12 -35.86 10.77
N ILE A 191 0.58 -36.80 10.14
CA ILE A 191 0.13 -37.52 8.95
C ILE A 191 -0.09 -38.98 9.34
N MET A 192 -1.34 -39.43 9.35
CA MET A 192 -1.69 -40.84 9.50
C MET A 192 -1.82 -41.46 8.11
N THR A 193 -1.01 -42.44 7.77
CA THR A 193 -1.04 -43.10 6.45
C THR A 193 -0.40 -44.49 6.52
N PRO A 194 -0.93 -45.49 5.77
CA PRO A 194 -0.36 -46.85 5.79
C PRO A 194 0.99 -46.94 5.08
N TYR A 195 1.30 -45.99 4.19
CA TYR A 195 2.54 -45.95 3.44
C TYR A 195 2.90 -44.49 3.14
N ILE A 196 4.19 -44.17 3.14
CA ILE A 196 4.72 -42.90 2.62
C ILE A 196 5.97 -43.24 1.80
N PRO A 197 6.18 -42.63 0.62
CA PRO A 197 7.45 -42.78 -0.09
C PRO A 197 8.59 -42.20 0.75
N ILE A 198 9.81 -42.67 0.51
CA ILE A 198 11.02 -42.17 1.18
C ILE A 198 11.96 -41.52 0.17
N VAL A 199 12.62 -40.42 0.58
CA VAL A 199 13.50 -39.61 -0.30
C VAL A 199 14.96 -40.04 -0.19
N THR A 200 15.36 -40.60 0.96
CA THR A 200 16.75 -40.97 1.26
C THR A 200 16.85 -42.31 1.99
N ASP A 201 18.04 -42.90 2.01
CA ASP A 201 18.35 -44.12 2.78
C ASP A 201 18.13 -43.94 4.30
N GLY A 202 18.07 -42.68 4.77
CA GLY A 202 17.76 -42.30 6.16
C GLY A 202 16.28 -42.46 6.56
N LYS A 203 15.45 -43.09 5.71
CA LYS A 203 14.00 -43.25 5.88
C LYS A 203 13.23 -41.93 5.98
N GLU A 204 13.78 -40.86 5.44
CA GLU A 204 13.12 -39.56 5.42
C GLU A 204 11.89 -39.64 4.49
N PRO A 205 10.70 -39.25 4.96
CA PRO A 205 9.48 -39.34 4.16
C PRO A 205 9.47 -38.29 3.05
N ASP A 206 8.90 -38.63 1.90
CA ASP A 206 8.57 -37.67 0.85
C ASP A 206 7.22 -37.00 1.16
N LEU A 207 7.28 -35.79 1.71
CA LEU A 207 6.11 -34.99 2.06
C LEU A 207 5.52 -34.24 0.85
N SER A 208 6.15 -34.30 -0.33
CA SER A 208 5.62 -33.67 -1.55
C SER A 208 4.22 -34.19 -1.90
N VAL A 209 3.95 -35.46 -1.60
CA VAL A 209 2.66 -36.13 -1.86
C VAL A 209 1.50 -35.57 -1.03
N VAL A 210 1.79 -34.85 0.06
CA VAL A 210 0.77 -34.18 0.91
C VAL A 210 0.93 -32.66 0.94
N ALA A 211 1.87 -32.08 0.20
CA ALA A 211 2.27 -30.67 0.31
C ALA A 211 1.09 -29.69 0.14
N SER A 212 0.23 -29.92 -0.86
CA SER A 212 -0.95 -29.07 -1.11
C SER A 212 -1.92 -29.04 0.08
N LYS A 213 -2.20 -30.23 0.66
CA LYS A 213 -3.10 -30.34 1.81
C LYS A 213 -2.46 -29.83 3.10
N LEU A 214 -1.15 -29.99 3.25
CA LEU A 214 -0.39 -29.42 4.36
C LEU A 214 -0.42 -27.89 4.33
N ALA A 215 -0.17 -27.27 3.18
CA ALA A 215 -0.27 -25.82 3.02
C ALA A 215 -1.69 -25.29 3.32
N GLU A 216 -2.73 -26.00 2.85
CA GLU A 216 -4.12 -25.68 3.19
C GLU A 216 -4.35 -25.77 4.71
N GLY A 217 -3.87 -26.86 5.34
CA GLY A 217 -4.02 -27.10 6.76
C GLY A 217 -3.36 -26.03 7.62
N VAL A 218 -2.11 -25.68 7.32
CA VAL A 218 -1.39 -24.59 8.01
C VAL A 218 -2.20 -23.28 7.93
N LYS A 219 -2.67 -22.91 6.74
CA LYS A 219 -3.49 -21.70 6.55
C LYS A 219 -4.78 -21.73 7.37
N LYS A 220 -5.51 -22.84 7.36
CA LYS A 220 -6.79 -23.00 8.08
C LYS A 220 -6.57 -23.00 9.59
N THR A 221 -5.54 -23.69 10.07
CA THR A 221 -5.21 -23.77 11.49
C THR A 221 -4.77 -22.43 12.05
N LEU A 222 -3.93 -21.67 11.33
CA LEU A 222 -3.50 -20.33 11.75
C LEU A 222 -4.68 -19.35 11.80
N SER A 223 -5.59 -19.41 10.82
CA SER A 223 -6.82 -18.61 10.85
C SER A 223 -7.70 -18.94 12.06
N ARG A 224 -7.80 -20.22 12.44
CA ARG A 224 -8.53 -20.67 13.64
C ARG A 224 -7.83 -20.26 14.93
N ALA A 225 -6.51 -20.34 14.99
CA ALA A 225 -5.71 -19.87 16.13
C ALA A 225 -5.91 -18.37 16.37
N GLN A 226 -5.89 -17.56 15.31
CA GLN A 226 -6.20 -16.14 15.39
C GLN A 226 -7.62 -15.87 15.88
N LYS A 227 -8.61 -16.67 15.45
CA LYS A 227 -9.99 -16.57 15.92
C LYS A 227 -10.15 -16.94 17.39
N SER A 228 -9.49 -18.00 17.85
CA SER A 228 -9.49 -18.45 19.25
C SER A 228 -8.86 -17.39 20.18
N LEU A 229 -7.73 -16.81 19.76
CA LEU A 229 -7.11 -15.66 20.44
C LEU A 229 -8.00 -14.42 20.44
N SER A 230 -8.77 -14.19 19.36
CA SER A 230 -9.74 -13.07 19.33
C SER A 230 -11.03 -13.34 20.12
N GLY A 231 -11.38 -14.60 20.38
CA GLY A 231 -12.55 -15.01 21.17
C GLY A 231 -12.27 -15.06 22.67
N ALA A 232 -11.04 -15.38 23.08
CA ALA A 232 -10.61 -15.35 24.49
C ALA A 232 -10.27 -13.94 24.99
N VAL A 233 -10.06 -12.97 24.09
CA VAL A 233 -9.88 -11.54 24.41
C VAL A 233 -11.14 -10.77 24.02
N ALA A 234 -12.29 -11.19 24.56
CA ALA A 234 -13.50 -10.36 24.63
C ALA A 234 -13.46 -9.45 25.88
N GLY A 235 -12.30 -8.84 26.15
CA GLY A 235 -12.27 -7.49 26.70
C GLY A 235 -12.34 -6.57 25.49
N LYS A 236 -13.39 -5.75 25.40
CA LYS A 236 -13.64 -4.72 24.37
C LYS A 236 -12.32 -4.21 23.76
N LYS A 237 -11.89 -4.75 22.61
CA LYS A 237 -10.77 -4.17 21.87
C LYS A 237 -11.28 -2.84 21.34
N ARG A 238 -10.79 -1.77 21.97
CA ARG A 238 -11.15 -0.40 21.63
C ARG A 238 -10.90 -0.19 20.14
N SER A 239 -11.89 0.34 19.44
CA SER A 239 -11.73 0.61 18.02
C SER A 239 -10.63 1.65 17.81
N GLN A 240 -9.96 1.64 16.65
CA GLN A 240 -8.99 2.69 16.33
C GLN A 240 -9.61 4.09 16.47
N LYS A 241 -10.90 4.25 16.15
CA LYS A 241 -11.65 5.51 16.33
C LYS A 241 -11.73 5.92 17.80
N GLU A 242 -12.05 4.99 18.71
CA GLU A 242 -12.11 5.25 20.15
C GLU A 242 -10.73 5.63 20.72
N VAL A 243 -9.69 4.87 20.36
CA VAL A 243 -8.32 5.15 20.85
C VAL A 243 -7.83 6.49 20.33
N VAL A 244 -8.02 6.79 19.04
CA VAL A 244 -7.61 8.07 18.47
C VAL A 244 -8.41 9.20 19.11
N GLY A 245 -9.74 9.09 19.24
CA GLY A 245 -10.56 10.13 19.86
C GLY A 245 -10.10 10.52 21.27
N GLU A 246 -9.63 9.56 22.07
CA GLU A 246 -9.16 9.82 23.43
C GLU A 246 -7.73 10.35 23.52
N CYS A 247 -6.81 9.87 22.69
CA CYS A 247 -5.42 10.33 22.71
C CYS A 247 -5.16 11.55 21.81
N LEU A 248 -6.13 11.99 21.01
CA LEU A 248 -5.93 13.04 20.00
C LEU A 248 -5.45 14.36 20.63
N GLN A 249 -6.04 14.78 21.75
CA GLN A 249 -5.64 16.01 22.43
C GLN A 249 -4.20 15.94 22.97
N GLU A 250 -3.81 14.81 23.59
CA GLU A 250 -2.43 14.59 24.01
C GLU A 250 -1.46 14.54 22.83
N ALA A 251 -1.88 13.93 21.72
CA ALA A 251 -1.08 13.84 20.51
C ALA A 251 -0.90 15.21 19.84
N ILE A 252 -1.94 16.06 19.85
CA ILE A 252 -1.87 17.47 19.40
C ILE A 252 -0.92 18.25 20.30
N ALA A 253 -1.06 18.15 21.63
CA ALA A 253 -0.18 18.82 22.58
C ALA A 253 1.29 18.40 22.37
N LYS A 254 1.55 17.10 22.17
CA LYS A 254 2.89 16.58 21.88
C LYS A 254 3.44 17.08 20.53
N ALA A 255 2.63 17.10 19.49
CA ALA A 255 3.07 17.51 18.15
C ALA A 255 3.29 19.02 18.04
N SER A 256 2.48 19.82 18.74
CA SER A 256 2.55 21.28 18.74
C SER A 256 3.48 21.87 19.81
N GLY A 257 4.04 21.04 20.71
CA GLY A 257 4.75 21.57 21.89
C GLY A 257 3.84 22.40 22.79
N ASN A 258 2.65 21.88 23.11
CA ASN A 258 1.59 22.56 23.87
C ASN A 258 1.07 23.86 23.22
N GLY A 259 0.96 23.88 21.89
CA GLY A 259 0.41 25.00 21.13
C GLY A 259 1.42 26.10 20.76
N GLU A 260 2.71 25.88 21.02
CA GLU A 260 3.78 26.82 20.69
C GLU A 260 4.17 26.76 19.21
N TYR A 261 4.09 25.57 18.59
CA TYR A 261 4.55 25.31 17.24
C TYR A 261 3.45 24.75 16.32
N ARG A 262 3.50 25.16 15.05
CA ARG A 262 2.73 24.51 13.98
C ARG A 262 3.27 23.11 13.71
N PHE A 263 2.38 22.18 13.36
CA PHE A 263 2.73 20.78 13.13
C PHE A 263 2.01 20.19 11.93
N SER A 264 2.62 19.21 11.26
CA SER A 264 2.02 18.55 10.10
C SER A 264 1.07 17.42 10.50
N LEU A 265 0.11 17.10 9.62
CA LEU A 265 -0.75 15.91 9.77
C LEU A 265 0.07 14.61 9.93
N ARG A 266 1.26 14.54 9.33
CA ARG A 266 2.17 13.41 9.47
C ARG A 266 2.81 13.36 10.85
N GLN A 267 3.18 14.50 11.44
CA GLN A 267 3.66 14.57 12.82
C GLN A 267 2.56 14.13 13.80
N LEU A 268 1.32 14.57 13.57
CA LEU A 268 0.17 14.11 14.36
C LEU A 268 -0.03 12.59 14.25
N TYR A 269 0.05 12.03 13.05
CA TYR A 269 0.01 10.57 12.85
C TYR A 269 1.07 9.85 13.68
N TYR A 270 2.32 10.33 13.68
CA TYR A 270 3.38 9.73 14.49
C TYR A 270 3.20 9.95 16.00
N ALA A 271 2.54 11.02 16.42
CA ALA A 271 2.20 11.24 17.83
C ALA A 271 1.11 10.25 18.29
N VAL A 272 0.13 9.94 17.44
CA VAL A 272 -0.98 9.01 17.71
C VAL A 272 -0.55 7.54 17.59
N ARG A 273 0.36 7.21 16.66
CA ARG A 273 0.77 5.84 16.31
C ARG A 273 1.15 4.96 17.51
N PRO A 274 1.96 5.41 18.49
CA PRO A 274 2.30 4.60 19.66
C PRO A 274 1.07 4.21 20.50
N TYR A 275 0.10 5.11 20.66
CA TYR A 275 -1.13 4.85 21.42
C TYR A 275 -1.98 3.80 20.71
N VAL A 276 -2.17 3.92 19.40
CA VAL A 276 -2.93 2.93 18.61
C VAL A 276 -2.26 1.57 18.63
N ILE A 277 -0.93 1.50 18.50
CA ILE A 277 -0.19 0.24 18.58
C ILE A 277 -0.34 -0.39 19.98
N ARG A 278 -0.21 0.41 21.04
CA ARG A 278 -0.33 -0.06 22.44
C ARG A 278 -1.72 -0.63 22.74
N GLU A 279 -2.77 0.07 22.35
CA GLU A 279 -4.16 -0.28 22.72
C GLU A 279 -4.81 -1.28 21.75
N THR A 280 -4.43 -1.29 20.47
CA THR A 280 -5.09 -2.14 19.45
C THR A 280 -4.20 -3.29 18.94
N GLY A 281 -2.89 -3.24 19.21
CA GLY A 281 -1.92 -4.21 18.70
C GLY A 281 -1.74 -4.20 17.18
N ARG A 282 -2.22 -3.13 16.51
CA ARG A 282 -2.15 -2.94 15.06
C ARG A 282 -1.58 -1.57 14.75
N GLU A 283 -0.85 -1.49 13.64
CA GLU A 283 -0.43 -0.21 13.10
C GLU A 283 -1.65 0.51 12.49
N PRO A 284 -1.88 1.80 12.79
CA PRO A 284 -2.91 2.59 12.12
C PRO A 284 -2.60 2.71 10.64
N ASP A 285 -3.59 2.47 9.79
CA ASP A 285 -3.47 2.70 8.36
C ASP A 285 -3.47 4.22 8.09
N TYR A 286 -2.43 4.73 7.43
CA TYR A 286 -2.27 6.17 7.20
C TYR A 286 -3.40 6.77 6.35
N PRO A 287 -3.81 6.17 5.20
CA PRO A 287 -4.99 6.61 4.45
C PRO A 287 -6.28 6.68 5.30
N TYR A 288 -6.57 5.64 6.09
CA TYR A 288 -7.73 5.61 6.98
C TYR A 288 -7.65 6.68 8.08
N PHE A 289 -6.46 6.87 8.67
CA PHE A 289 -6.22 7.91 9.67
C PHE A 289 -6.49 9.32 9.11
N CYS A 290 -5.96 9.64 7.93
CA CYS A 290 -6.14 10.94 7.32
C CYS A 290 -7.60 11.19 6.91
N LYS A 291 -8.23 10.22 6.25
CA LYS A 291 -9.55 10.42 5.61
C LYS A 291 -10.71 10.24 6.59
N GLU A 292 -10.71 9.14 7.34
CA GLU A 292 -11.87 8.75 8.14
C GLU A 292 -11.77 9.25 9.59
N LEU A 293 -10.58 9.19 10.20
CA LEU A 293 -10.41 9.57 11.61
C LEU A 293 -10.28 11.09 11.78
N ILE A 294 -9.26 11.71 11.17
CA ILE A 294 -9.06 13.15 11.25
C ILE A 294 -10.13 13.90 10.47
N GLY A 295 -10.46 13.45 9.26
CA GLY A 295 -11.55 14.05 8.49
C GLY A 295 -12.91 13.98 9.19
N GLY A 296 -13.22 12.87 9.89
CA GLY A 296 -14.42 12.76 10.71
C GLY A 296 -14.39 13.69 11.94
N TYR A 297 -13.24 13.80 12.62
CA TYR A 297 -13.07 14.70 13.75
C TYR A 297 -13.26 16.17 13.36
N GLU A 298 -12.62 16.62 12.27
CA GLU A 298 -12.73 18.00 11.79
C GLU A 298 -14.16 18.34 11.31
N ALA A 299 -14.89 17.37 10.76
CA ALA A 299 -16.29 17.57 10.39
C ALA A 299 -17.21 17.78 11.60
N GLU A 300 -16.90 17.17 12.74
CA GLU A 300 -17.68 17.28 13.98
C GLU A 300 -17.24 18.48 14.86
N HIS A 301 -15.95 18.83 14.87
CA HIS A 301 -15.35 19.78 15.83
C HIS A 301 -14.70 21.01 15.20
N GLY A 302 -14.67 21.10 13.87
CA GLY A 302 -13.92 22.13 13.14
C GLY A 302 -12.42 21.82 13.02
N ASP A 303 -11.69 22.74 12.42
CA ASP A 303 -10.27 22.53 12.07
C ASP A 303 -9.37 22.45 13.30
N ILE A 304 -8.38 21.55 13.26
CA ILE A 304 -7.41 21.40 14.33
C ILE A 304 -6.45 22.60 14.28
N PRO A 305 -6.38 23.45 15.32
CA PRO A 305 -5.51 24.63 15.33
C PRO A 305 -4.04 24.25 15.13
N LEU A 306 -3.30 25.10 14.40
CA LEU A 306 -1.86 24.97 14.13
C LEU A 306 -1.46 23.74 13.29
N MET A 307 -2.41 22.88 12.90
CA MET A 307 -2.15 21.74 12.03
C MET A 307 -2.10 22.18 10.57
N TYR A 308 -1.01 21.85 9.87
CA TYR A 308 -0.90 22.03 8.42
C TYR A 308 -0.80 20.70 7.68
N ARG A 309 -1.15 20.71 6.39
CA ARG A 309 -0.97 19.58 5.47
C ARG A 309 0.13 19.89 4.47
N ASP A 310 0.91 18.86 4.14
CA ASP A 310 2.00 18.93 3.17
C ASP A 310 1.50 19.44 1.80
N GLU A 311 2.39 20.04 1.04
CA GLU A 311 2.13 20.55 -0.31
C GLU A 311 1.66 19.42 -1.23
N ARG A 312 0.48 19.60 -1.83
CA ARG A 312 -0.21 18.59 -2.64
C ARG A 312 -0.68 19.14 -3.98
N GLY A 313 0.03 20.11 -4.53
CA GLY A 313 -0.34 20.76 -5.78
C GLY A 313 0.50 22.00 -6.08
N THR A 314 0.25 22.60 -7.23
CA THR A 314 0.93 23.81 -7.70
C THR A 314 -0.12 24.76 -8.28
N LEU A 315 -0.05 26.04 -7.89
CA LEU A 315 -0.76 27.15 -8.52
C LEU A 315 0.23 27.95 -9.34
N TYR A 316 0.02 28.00 -10.64
CA TYR A 316 0.79 28.85 -11.55
C TYR A 316 0.01 30.12 -11.86
N HIS A 317 0.72 31.24 -11.78
CA HIS A 317 0.17 32.56 -12.01
C HIS A 317 0.61 33.10 -13.38
N PRO A 318 -0.32 33.50 -14.28
CA PRO A 318 -0.01 33.77 -15.69
C PRO A 318 1.00 34.91 -15.87
N HIS A 319 0.74 36.09 -15.31
CA HIS A 319 1.57 37.28 -15.61
C HIS A 319 2.83 37.44 -14.75
N SER A 320 2.95 36.68 -13.66
CA SER A 320 4.15 36.72 -12.80
C SER A 320 5.09 35.55 -13.07
N GLY A 321 4.63 34.52 -13.77
CA GLY A 321 5.40 33.30 -14.05
C GLY A 321 5.75 32.49 -12.80
N ARG A 322 5.11 32.78 -11.65
CA ARG A 322 5.43 32.14 -10.37
C ARG A 322 4.65 30.85 -10.20
N ASP A 323 5.37 29.80 -9.82
CA ASP A 323 4.81 28.56 -9.30
C ASP A 323 4.74 28.63 -7.78
N ILE A 324 3.53 28.46 -7.24
CA ILE A 324 3.25 28.50 -5.81
C ILE A 324 2.83 27.09 -5.40
N SER A 325 3.64 26.43 -4.56
CA SER A 325 3.26 25.15 -3.98
C SER A 325 2.04 25.28 -3.09
N ILE A 326 1.01 24.48 -3.32
CA ILE A 326 -0.26 24.53 -2.59
C ILE A 326 -0.23 23.54 -1.42
N GLY A 327 0.01 24.10 -0.23
CA GLY A 327 -0.20 23.48 1.09
C GLY A 327 -0.96 24.43 2.01
N THR A 328 -1.39 23.97 3.19
CA THR A 328 -2.24 24.78 4.11
C THR A 328 -1.64 26.16 4.41
N ILE A 329 -0.33 26.23 4.68
CA ILE A 329 0.36 27.49 5.01
C ILE A 329 0.40 28.44 3.80
N ALA A 330 0.67 27.91 2.61
CA ALA A 330 0.74 28.73 1.40
C ALA A 330 -0.64 29.32 1.06
N VAL A 331 -1.70 28.55 1.25
CA VAL A 331 -3.08 28.99 0.99
C VAL A 331 -3.53 30.05 2.01
N GLU A 332 -3.24 29.86 3.30
CA GLU A 332 -3.56 30.86 4.35
C GLU A 332 -2.90 32.22 4.07
N ASN A 333 -1.68 32.21 3.54
CA ASN A 333 -0.93 33.44 3.24
C ASN A 333 -1.17 33.95 1.81
N TYR A 334 -1.92 33.21 0.98
CA TYR A 334 -2.09 33.53 -0.42
C TYR A 334 -3.10 34.67 -0.59
N HIS A 335 -2.63 35.73 -1.22
CA HIS A 335 -3.46 36.86 -1.64
C HIS A 335 -3.40 36.94 -3.17
N LYS A 336 -4.56 36.85 -3.81
CA LYS A 336 -4.67 37.03 -5.27
C LYS A 336 -4.28 38.49 -5.60
N PRO A 337 -3.30 38.71 -6.51
CA PRO A 337 -3.06 40.03 -7.06
C PRO A 337 -4.29 40.52 -7.84
N ALA A 338 -4.81 41.69 -7.46
CA ALA A 338 -5.99 42.27 -8.09
C ALA A 338 -5.80 42.47 -9.60
N TRP A 339 -6.86 42.22 -10.37
CA TRP A 339 -6.92 42.49 -11.82
C TRP A 339 -5.89 41.74 -12.67
N THR A 340 -5.43 40.57 -12.22
CA THR A 340 -4.43 39.78 -12.96
C THR A 340 -4.99 38.55 -13.67
N PHE A 341 -6.02 37.92 -13.12
CA PHE A 341 -6.69 36.78 -13.74
C PHE A 341 -8.11 36.60 -13.20
N ASN A 342 -9.03 36.11 -14.03
CA ASN A 342 -10.40 35.79 -13.64
C ASN A 342 -10.80 34.35 -13.97
N LYS A 343 -9.85 33.54 -14.44
CA LYS A 343 -10.08 32.14 -14.75
C LYS A 343 -9.06 31.26 -14.03
N VAL A 344 -9.48 30.07 -13.60
CA VAL A 344 -8.58 29.05 -13.03
C VAL A 344 -8.85 27.71 -13.70
N LEU A 345 -7.83 27.04 -14.22
CA LEU A 345 -7.93 25.71 -14.81
C LEU A 345 -7.32 24.67 -13.86
N TYR A 346 -8.16 23.78 -13.34
CA TYR A 346 -7.75 22.62 -12.57
C TYR A 346 -7.40 21.43 -13.49
N ILE A 347 -6.19 20.88 -13.31
CA ILE A 347 -5.67 19.70 -14.03
C ILE A 347 -5.01 18.76 -13.03
N GLU A 348 -5.43 17.50 -12.92
CA GLU A 348 -4.76 16.52 -12.05
C GLU A 348 -3.30 16.27 -12.49
N LYS A 349 -3.07 16.19 -13.80
CA LYS A 349 -1.77 15.89 -14.40
C LYS A 349 -0.91 17.13 -14.60
N GLU A 350 0.01 17.35 -13.67
CA GLU A 350 0.99 18.44 -13.71
C GLU A 350 1.85 18.45 -15.00
N GLY A 351 2.03 17.32 -15.67
CA GLY A 351 2.78 17.22 -16.93
C GLY A 351 2.28 18.16 -18.05
N PHE A 352 1.00 18.52 -18.06
CA PHE A 352 0.44 19.47 -19.04
C PHE A 352 0.85 20.93 -18.79
N PHE A 353 1.27 21.30 -17.58
CA PHE A 353 1.62 22.68 -17.26
C PHE A 353 2.76 23.20 -18.14
N HIS A 354 3.77 22.37 -18.39
CA HIS A 354 4.92 22.78 -19.19
C HIS A 354 4.51 23.24 -20.59
N VAL A 355 3.69 22.45 -21.28
CA VAL A 355 3.21 22.76 -22.64
C VAL A 355 2.32 24.00 -22.64
N LEU A 356 1.42 24.14 -21.65
CA LEU A 356 0.52 25.29 -21.56
C LEU A 356 1.29 26.59 -21.33
N LYS A 357 2.31 26.56 -20.45
CA LYS A 357 3.21 27.69 -20.18
C LYS A 357 4.03 28.05 -21.41
N GLU A 358 4.61 27.07 -22.11
CA GLU A 358 5.40 27.29 -23.33
C GLU A 358 4.58 28.00 -24.42
N LYS A 359 3.30 27.64 -24.55
CA LYS A 359 2.37 28.27 -25.51
C LYS A 359 1.70 29.53 -25.00
N LYS A 360 2.03 29.99 -23.79
CA LYS A 360 1.46 31.18 -23.14
C LYS A 360 -0.07 31.18 -23.09
N ILE A 361 -0.68 29.98 -22.97
CA ILE A 361 -2.13 29.84 -22.80
C ILE A 361 -2.60 30.55 -21.51
N PRO A 362 -1.91 30.41 -20.36
CA PRO A 362 -2.26 31.14 -19.15
C PRO A 362 -2.33 32.66 -19.36
N GLU A 363 -1.33 33.26 -19.98
CA GLU A 363 -1.23 34.71 -20.21
C GLU A 363 -2.14 35.22 -21.32
N LYS A 364 -2.49 34.34 -22.28
CA LYS A 364 -3.41 34.67 -23.37
C LYS A 364 -4.84 34.85 -22.85
N TYR A 365 -5.28 33.99 -21.93
CA TYR A 365 -6.66 33.94 -21.44
C TYR A 365 -6.83 34.46 -20.00
N ASP A 366 -5.78 35.02 -19.39
CA ASP A 366 -5.74 35.43 -17.99
C ASP A 366 -6.25 34.30 -17.08
N LEU A 367 -5.59 33.15 -17.22
CA LEU A 367 -5.96 31.86 -16.68
C LEU A 367 -4.84 31.34 -15.76
N ALA A 368 -5.12 31.24 -14.46
CA ALA A 368 -4.22 30.53 -13.55
C ALA A 368 -4.34 29.01 -13.75
N LEU A 369 -3.24 28.28 -13.61
CA LEU A 369 -3.26 26.81 -13.65
C LEU A 369 -3.15 26.27 -12.24
N LEU A 370 -3.99 25.29 -11.90
CA LEU A 370 -4.03 24.65 -10.61
C LEU A 370 -3.95 23.14 -10.76
N THR A 371 -3.10 22.49 -9.99
CA THR A 371 -2.97 21.03 -10.01
C THR A 371 -2.98 20.44 -8.61
N SER A 372 -3.38 19.18 -8.49
CA SER A 372 -3.23 18.39 -7.27
C SER A 372 -2.84 16.97 -7.62
N LYS A 373 -2.01 16.34 -6.79
CA LYS A 373 -1.66 14.92 -6.97
C LYS A 373 -2.83 14.04 -6.52
N GLY A 374 -3.57 13.46 -7.47
CA GLY A 374 -4.78 12.68 -7.22
C GLY A 374 -6.04 13.55 -7.06
N TYR A 375 -7.02 13.09 -6.27
CA TYR A 375 -8.20 13.90 -5.95
C TYR A 375 -7.80 15.25 -5.33
N ALA A 376 -8.57 16.29 -5.66
CA ALA A 376 -8.34 17.64 -5.18
C ALA A 376 -8.20 17.68 -3.65
N SER A 377 -7.00 18.06 -3.20
CA SER A 377 -6.67 18.14 -1.78
C SER A 377 -7.50 19.20 -1.05
N ARG A 378 -7.53 19.13 0.29
CA ARG A 378 -8.20 20.14 1.10
C ARG A 378 -7.63 21.55 0.87
N ALA A 379 -6.31 21.70 0.75
CA ALA A 379 -5.67 22.98 0.47
C ALA A 379 -6.09 23.56 -0.88
N VAL A 380 -6.22 22.73 -1.92
CA VAL A 380 -6.76 23.17 -3.22
C VAL A 380 -8.18 23.66 -3.06
N LYS A 381 -9.02 22.94 -2.31
CA LYS A 381 -10.40 23.33 -2.03
C LYS A 381 -10.48 24.65 -1.24
N ASP A 382 -9.64 24.82 -0.22
CA ASP A 382 -9.55 26.06 0.56
C ASP A 382 -9.11 27.24 -0.31
N LEU A 383 -8.19 27.02 -1.26
CA LEU A 383 -7.77 28.03 -2.22
C LEU A 383 -8.93 28.42 -3.15
N LEU A 384 -9.71 27.46 -3.65
CA LEU A 384 -10.90 27.75 -4.47
C LEU A 384 -11.90 28.61 -3.69
N ASP A 385 -12.13 28.27 -2.43
CA ASP A 385 -13.05 28.99 -1.54
C ASP A 385 -12.52 30.42 -1.28
N ALA A 386 -11.23 30.58 -0.96
CA ALA A 386 -10.59 31.88 -0.74
C ALA A 386 -10.61 32.78 -1.98
N LEU A 387 -10.36 32.20 -3.16
CA LEU A 387 -10.48 32.91 -4.44
C LEU A 387 -11.92 33.35 -4.74
N GLY A 388 -12.91 32.58 -4.29
CA GLY A 388 -14.33 32.88 -4.48
C GLY A 388 -14.92 33.88 -3.48
N GLU A 389 -14.43 33.95 -2.24
CA GLU A 389 -14.97 34.81 -1.18
C GLU A 389 -14.32 36.21 -1.10
N HIS A 390 -13.06 36.34 -1.54
CA HIS A 390 -12.26 37.56 -1.34
C HIS A 390 -12.11 38.44 -2.60
N GLY A 391 -12.82 38.16 -3.68
CA GLY A 391 -12.71 38.90 -4.94
C GLY A 391 -13.82 39.93 -5.16
N GLU A 392 -13.44 41.16 -5.54
CA GLU A 392 -14.34 42.07 -6.29
C GLU A 392 -14.63 41.53 -7.71
N GLU A 393 -13.82 40.58 -8.17
CA GLU A 393 -13.88 39.93 -9.48
C GLU A 393 -14.54 38.54 -9.38
N GLU A 394 -15.53 38.26 -10.22
CA GLU A 394 -16.08 36.90 -10.37
C GLU A 394 -15.06 36.00 -11.06
N ILE A 395 -14.62 34.92 -10.39
CA ILE A 395 -13.65 33.97 -10.93
C ILE A 395 -14.38 32.74 -11.48
N THR A 396 -14.09 32.40 -12.73
CA THR A 396 -14.59 31.18 -13.39
C THR A 396 -13.58 30.04 -13.23
N PHE A 397 -14.06 28.88 -12.80
CA PHE A 397 -13.20 27.71 -12.60
C PHE A 397 -13.50 26.66 -13.66
N PHE A 398 -12.45 26.14 -14.26
CA PHE A 398 -12.50 25.07 -15.24
C PHE A 398 -11.88 23.82 -14.64
N CYS A 399 -12.47 22.65 -14.90
CA CYS A 399 -11.91 21.37 -14.53
C CYS A 399 -11.74 20.51 -15.78
N ILE A 400 -10.54 19.98 -16.00
CA ILE A 400 -10.32 18.91 -17.00
C ILE A 400 -9.91 17.62 -16.30
N HIS A 401 -10.37 16.49 -16.85
CA HIS A 401 -10.10 15.15 -16.36
C HIS A 401 -10.04 14.17 -17.54
N ASP A 402 -9.48 12.99 -17.28
CA ASP A 402 -9.50 11.86 -18.20
C ASP A 402 -10.91 11.25 -18.32
N ALA A 403 -11.20 10.56 -19.42
CA ALA A 403 -12.45 9.83 -19.60
C ALA A 403 -12.36 8.46 -18.90
N ASP A 404 -12.37 8.50 -17.56
CA ASP A 404 -12.38 7.32 -16.72
C ASP A 404 -13.34 7.47 -15.51
N ALA A 405 -13.62 6.36 -14.83
CA ALA A 405 -14.53 6.33 -13.69
C ALA A 405 -14.11 7.29 -12.55
N TYR A 406 -12.82 7.43 -12.27
CA TYR A 406 -12.29 8.32 -11.24
C TYR A 406 -12.16 9.77 -11.72
N GLY A 407 -11.75 9.98 -12.97
CA GLY A 407 -11.63 11.31 -13.59
C GLY A 407 -12.94 12.07 -13.58
N THR A 408 -14.04 11.41 -13.96
CA THR A 408 -15.38 12.03 -13.95
C THR A 408 -15.82 12.45 -12.54
N LEU A 409 -15.43 11.69 -11.50
CA LEU A 409 -15.71 12.04 -10.09
C LEU A 409 -14.90 13.24 -9.59
N ILE A 410 -13.80 13.63 -10.25
CA ILE A 410 -13.02 14.82 -9.86
C ILE A 410 -13.91 16.06 -9.97
N TYR A 411 -14.59 16.25 -11.10
CA TYR A 411 -15.54 17.36 -11.28
C TYR A 411 -16.66 17.31 -10.24
N GLU A 412 -17.26 16.13 -10.03
CA GLU A 412 -18.36 15.98 -9.07
C GLU A 412 -17.93 16.32 -7.64
N THR A 413 -16.74 15.88 -7.22
CA THR A 413 -16.19 16.17 -5.88
C THR A 413 -15.68 17.59 -5.70
N LEU A 414 -15.43 18.29 -6.81
CA LEU A 414 -15.11 19.72 -6.85
C LEU A 414 -16.37 20.59 -6.87
N GLN A 415 -17.49 20.14 -7.45
CA GLN A 415 -18.73 20.91 -7.50
C GLN A 415 -19.65 20.65 -6.29
N ASN A 416 -19.82 19.39 -5.88
CA ASN A 416 -20.86 18.98 -4.93
C ASN A 416 -20.40 18.99 -3.47
N GLU A 417 -21.38 19.03 -2.56
CA GLU A 417 -21.22 18.83 -1.13
C GLU A 417 -20.47 17.52 -0.85
N THR A 418 -19.48 17.58 0.04
CA THR A 418 -18.86 16.36 0.57
C THR A 418 -19.29 16.21 2.01
N ARG A 419 -19.24 14.98 2.56
CA ARG A 419 -19.53 14.73 3.99
C ARG A 419 -18.76 15.65 4.97
N ALA A 420 -17.66 16.27 4.53
CA ALA A 420 -16.84 17.14 5.35
C ALA A 420 -17.15 18.65 5.21
N ARG A 421 -17.88 19.12 4.17
CA ARG A 421 -18.12 20.57 3.93
C ARG A 421 -19.37 20.87 3.08
N PRO A 422 -20.07 22.01 3.33
CA PRO A 422 -21.22 22.48 2.55
C PRO A 422 -20.84 22.91 1.13
N GLY A 423 -21.85 23.11 0.27
CA GLY A 423 -21.68 23.37 -1.17
C GLY A 423 -20.98 24.68 -1.49
N ARG A 424 -20.22 24.72 -2.59
CA ARG A 424 -19.41 25.89 -2.99
C ARG A 424 -20.25 27.00 -3.60
N LYS A 425 -19.85 28.25 -3.35
CA LYS A 425 -20.37 29.45 -4.02
C LYS A 425 -19.75 29.69 -5.41
N VAL A 426 -18.79 28.87 -5.78
CA VAL A 426 -17.94 29.04 -6.96
C VAL A 426 -18.52 28.30 -8.16
N LYS A 427 -18.57 28.94 -9.34
CA LYS A 427 -19.02 28.32 -10.58
C LYS A 427 -17.87 27.51 -11.21
N ILE A 428 -17.96 26.17 -11.15
CA ILE A 428 -17.04 25.26 -11.81
C ILE A 428 -17.67 24.73 -13.08
N ILE A 429 -16.94 24.83 -14.18
CA ILE A 429 -17.34 24.41 -15.51
C ILE A 429 -16.52 23.17 -15.87
N ASN A 430 -17.21 22.06 -16.16
CA ASN A 430 -16.55 20.85 -16.63
C ASN A 430 -16.09 21.04 -18.08
N LEU A 431 -14.78 20.98 -18.32
CA LEU A 431 -14.17 20.91 -19.64
C LEU A 431 -13.51 19.54 -19.89
N GLY A 432 -13.70 18.57 -18.99
CA GLY A 432 -13.09 17.24 -19.06
C GLY A 432 -13.40 16.49 -20.34
N LEU A 433 -12.59 15.46 -20.62
CA LEU A 433 -12.81 14.59 -21.75
C LEU A 433 -13.94 13.61 -21.40
N ASP A 434 -15.06 13.72 -22.12
CA ASP A 434 -16.17 12.78 -21.96
C ASP A 434 -15.95 11.53 -22.81
N PRO A 435 -16.46 10.35 -22.40
CA PRO A 435 -16.30 9.11 -23.16
C PRO A 435 -16.84 9.17 -24.59
N GLU A 436 -17.96 9.88 -24.79
CA GLU A 436 -18.53 10.11 -26.12
C GLU A 436 -17.60 10.90 -27.02
N GLU A 437 -17.10 12.03 -26.51
CA GLU A 437 -16.15 12.90 -27.20
C GLU A 437 -14.86 12.14 -27.55
N ALA A 438 -14.35 11.33 -26.61
CA ALA A 438 -13.15 10.54 -26.82
C ALA A 438 -13.30 9.51 -27.95
N VAL A 439 -14.45 8.84 -28.02
CA VAL A 439 -14.78 7.87 -29.07
C VAL A 439 -14.98 8.55 -30.41
N ASP A 440 -15.69 9.68 -30.46
CA ASP A 440 -15.92 10.45 -31.68
C ASP A 440 -14.61 11.03 -32.25
N MET A 441 -13.66 11.38 -31.38
CA MET A 441 -12.31 11.80 -31.75
C MET A 441 -11.41 10.66 -32.22
N GLY A 442 -11.84 9.40 -32.08
CA GLY A 442 -11.05 8.21 -32.44
C GLY A 442 -9.79 8.03 -31.59
N LEU A 443 -9.83 8.44 -30.31
CA LEU A 443 -8.71 8.30 -29.40
C LEU A 443 -8.48 6.84 -29.00
N GLU A 444 -7.25 6.52 -28.58
CA GLU A 444 -6.88 5.19 -28.11
C GLU A 444 -7.65 4.83 -26.83
N VAL A 445 -8.39 3.72 -26.88
CA VAL A 445 -9.17 3.19 -25.77
C VAL A 445 -8.40 2.08 -25.08
N GLU A 446 -8.18 2.23 -23.78
CA GLU A 446 -7.55 1.19 -22.96
C GLU A 446 -8.59 0.33 -22.25
N GLU A 447 -8.37 -0.99 -22.24
CA GLU A 447 -9.17 -1.92 -21.46
C GLU A 447 -8.74 -1.94 -19.99
N VAL A 448 -9.73 -2.04 -19.09
CA VAL A 448 -9.51 -2.00 -17.65
C VAL A 448 -10.06 -3.26 -17.00
N GLU A 449 -9.30 -3.85 -16.07
CA GLU A 449 -9.74 -5.06 -15.36
C GLU A 449 -11.13 -4.87 -14.71
N THR A 450 -12.08 -5.70 -15.18
CA THR A 450 -13.45 -5.72 -14.68
C THR A 450 -13.47 -6.38 -13.31
N GLY A 451 -13.60 -5.57 -12.26
CA GLY A 451 -13.62 -5.98 -10.87
C GLY A 451 -14.90 -5.54 -10.15
N ARG A 452 -14.75 -4.91 -8.97
CA ARG A 452 -15.87 -4.27 -8.28
C ARG A 452 -16.37 -3.06 -9.09
N LYS A 453 -17.68 -2.88 -9.17
CA LYS A 453 -18.30 -1.71 -9.82
C LYS A 453 -17.71 -0.42 -9.24
N ARG A 454 -17.17 0.43 -10.11
CA ARG A 454 -16.58 1.72 -9.76
C ARG A 454 -17.67 2.78 -9.83
N ALA A 455 -17.64 3.72 -8.89
CA ALA A 455 -18.47 4.90 -8.97
C ALA A 455 -18.02 5.78 -10.15
N VAL A 456 -18.98 6.39 -10.82
CA VAL A 456 -18.82 7.28 -11.98
C VAL A 456 -19.74 8.47 -11.72
N ALA A 457 -19.40 9.64 -12.26
CA ALA A 457 -20.21 10.84 -12.03
C ALA A 457 -21.62 10.75 -12.61
N GLY A 458 -22.60 11.29 -11.87
CA GLY A 458 -24.02 11.19 -12.21
C GLY A 458 -24.49 12.02 -13.41
N TYR A 459 -23.63 12.85 -14.02
CA TYR A 459 -23.97 13.64 -15.21
C TYR A 459 -23.89 12.84 -16.51
N LEU A 460 -23.29 11.64 -16.48
CA LEU A 460 -23.11 10.80 -17.66
C LEU A 460 -24.35 9.95 -17.95
N ASP A 461 -24.58 9.69 -19.24
CA ASP A 461 -25.59 8.73 -19.67
C ASP A 461 -25.27 7.30 -19.15
N PRO A 462 -26.27 6.51 -18.71
CA PRO A 462 -26.07 5.14 -18.25
C PRO A 462 -25.27 4.23 -19.20
N ARG A 463 -25.32 4.48 -20.52
CA ARG A 463 -24.49 3.79 -21.50
C ARG A 463 -23.01 4.00 -21.22
N TRP A 464 -22.61 5.24 -21.00
CA TRP A 464 -21.22 5.63 -20.75
C TRP A 464 -20.77 5.26 -19.33
N GLU A 465 -21.68 5.30 -18.35
CA GLU A 465 -21.41 4.76 -17.00
C GLU A 465 -20.96 3.29 -17.06
N ASN A 466 -21.67 2.48 -17.84
CA ASN A 466 -21.34 1.06 -18.03
C ASN A 466 -20.06 0.88 -18.86
N TRP A 467 -19.88 1.70 -19.90
CA TRP A 467 -18.68 1.64 -20.75
C TRP A 467 -17.41 1.89 -19.95
N LEU A 468 -17.43 2.88 -19.05
CA LEU A 468 -16.34 3.24 -18.13
C LEU A 468 -15.99 2.18 -17.08
N GLN A 469 -16.79 1.11 -16.95
CA GLN A 469 -16.45 -0.01 -16.07
C GLN A 469 -15.36 -0.92 -16.66
N GLY A 470 -15.23 -0.94 -17.99
CA GLY A 470 -14.28 -1.79 -18.71
C GLY A 470 -13.31 -1.03 -19.62
N HIS A 471 -13.50 0.27 -19.80
CA HIS A 471 -12.70 1.10 -20.71
C HIS A 471 -12.31 2.43 -20.05
N ARG A 472 -11.19 3.00 -20.51
CA ARG A 472 -10.78 4.36 -20.17
C ARG A 472 -10.11 5.03 -21.37
N VAL A 473 -10.17 6.36 -21.42
CA VAL A 473 -9.34 7.16 -22.34
C VAL A 473 -8.63 8.26 -21.55
N GLU A 474 -7.31 8.23 -21.62
CA GLU A 474 -6.46 9.23 -20.99
C GLU A 474 -6.38 10.49 -21.87
N LEU A 475 -6.29 11.69 -21.29
CA LEU A 475 -6.00 12.94 -22.03
C LEU A 475 -4.73 12.82 -22.87
N ASN A 476 -3.76 12.01 -22.41
CA ASN A 476 -2.52 11.71 -23.12
C ASN A 476 -2.72 10.89 -24.41
N ALA A 477 -3.91 10.35 -24.67
CA ALA A 477 -4.24 9.75 -25.96
C ALA A 477 -4.29 10.80 -27.09
N MET A 478 -4.49 12.07 -26.76
CA MET A 478 -4.34 13.18 -27.71
C MET A 478 -2.88 13.51 -27.95
N SER A 479 -2.53 13.84 -29.20
CA SER A 479 -1.25 14.50 -29.47
C SER A 479 -1.20 15.90 -28.84
N THR A 480 -0.01 16.42 -28.52
CA THR A 480 0.14 17.76 -27.92
C THR A 480 -0.58 18.87 -28.71
N PRO A 481 -0.49 18.95 -30.05
CA PRO A 481 -1.25 19.96 -30.82
C PRO A 481 -2.76 19.76 -30.73
N GLN A 482 -3.23 18.51 -30.75
CA GLN A 482 -4.65 18.17 -30.62
C GLN A 482 -5.20 18.55 -29.25
N PHE A 483 -4.47 18.24 -28.17
CA PHE A 483 -4.82 18.62 -26.80
C PHE A 483 -4.95 20.15 -26.64
N LEU A 484 -3.99 20.91 -27.17
CA LEU A 484 -4.02 22.37 -27.11
C LEU A 484 -5.22 22.95 -27.88
N ALA A 485 -5.48 22.45 -29.10
CA ALA A 485 -6.62 22.90 -29.91
C ALA A 485 -7.96 22.55 -29.24
N TRP A 486 -8.07 21.35 -28.67
CA TRP A 486 -9.23 20.90 -27.92
C TRP A 486 -9.50 21.78 -26.69
N LEU A 487 -8.48 21.98 -25.85
CA LEU A 487 -8.60 22.78 -24.64
C LEU A 487 -8.92 24.25 -24.95
N GLU A 488 -8.21 24.86 -25.90
CA GLU A 488 -8.51 26.24 -26.32
C GLU A 488 -9.91 26.37 -26.91
N GLY A 489 -10.37 25.38 -27.69
CA GLY A 489 -11.73 25.34 -28.22
C GLY A 489 -12.77 25.38 -27.10
N LYS A 490 -12.56 24.57 -26.05
CA LYS A 490 -13.43 24.54 -24.86
C LYS A 490 -13.38 25.82 -24.04
N ILE A 491 -12.19 26.40 -23.81
CA ILE A 491 -12.02 27.66 -23.08
C ILE A 491 -12.73 28.82 -23.80
N ARG A 492 -12.61 28.91 -25.13
CA ARG A 492 -13.21 29.99 -25.95
C ARG A 492 -14.72 30.10 -25.83
N LEU A 493 -15.42 29.02 -25.50
CA LEU A 493 -16.87 29.05 -25.29
C LEU A 493 -17.27 29.91 -24.08
N TYR A 494 -16.34 30.11 -23.15
CA TYR A 494 -16.55 30.82 -21.90
C TYR A 494 -15.64 32.05 -21.76
N ASP A 495 -14.76 32.31 -22.73
CA ASP A 495 -13.83 33.42 -22.69
C ASP A 495 -14.55 34.74 -22.98
N GLN A 496 -14.47 35.67 -22.03
CA GLN A 496 -14.97 37.04 -22.16
C GLN A 496 -13.83 38.03 -22.47
N GLY A 497 -12.63 37.52 -22.77
CA GLY A 497 -11.43 38.30 -22.97
C GLY A 497 -10.60 38.45 -21.70
N LYS A 498 -9.66 39.38 -21.78
CA LYS A 498 -8.71 39.70 -20.71
C LYS A 498 -9.35 40.48 -19.58
N VAL A 499 -8.77 40.36 -18.39
CA VAL A 499 -9.14 41.16 -17.24
C VAL A 499 -8.70 42.60 -17.50
N ILE A 500 -9.66 43.51 -17.46
CA ILE A 500 -9.45 44.95 -17.61
C ILE A 500 -9.94 45.62 -16.32
N PRO A 501 -9.05 46.28 -15.55
CA PRO A 501 -9.46 47.03 -14.38
C PRO A 501 -10.42 48.18 -14.73
N PRO A 502 -11.22 48.67 -13.76
CA PRO A 502 -11.98 49.90 -13.91
C PRO A 502 -11.10 51.11 -14.28
N GLU A 503 -11.70 52.08 -14.98
CA GLU A 503 -10.99 53.27 -15.50
C GLU A 503 -10.20 54.02 -14.41
N ASN A 504 -10.80 54.23 -13.24
CA ASN A 504 -10.15 54.91 -12.11
C ASN A 504 -8.89 54.19 -11.62
N ILE A 505 -8.88 52.84 -11.62
CA ILE A 505 -7.71 52.05 -11.21
C ILE A 505 -6.61 52.15 -12.26
N MET A 506 -6.96 52.16 -13.56
CA MET A 506 -5.99 52.32 -14.64
C MET A 506 -5.36 53.72 -14.63
N GLU A 507 -6.16 54.77 -14.42
CA GLU A 507 -5.70 56.15 -14.30
C GLU A 507 -4.76 56.33 -13.11
N GLU A 508 -5.15 55.84 -11.93
CA GLU A 508 -4.30 55.89 -10.72
C GLU A 508 -2.97 55.15 -10.94
N SER A 509 -3.02 53.96 -11.57
CA SER A 509 -1.80 53.19 -11.89
C SER A 509 -0.89 53.93 -12.89
N LEU A 510 -1.48 54.62 -13.88
CA LEU A 510 -0.74 55.44 -14.84
C LEU A 510 -0.05 56.60 -14.13
N GLU A 511 -0.76 57.34 -13.29
CA GLU A 511 -0.22 58.47 -12.52
C GLU A 511 0.94 58.03 -11.62
N GLN A 512 0.76 56.97 -10.83
CA GLN A 512 1.82 56.42 -9.98
C GLN A 512 3.05 55.98 -10.80
N SER A 513 2.83 55.33 -11.95
CA SER A 513 3.92 54.92 -12.84
C SER A 513 4.67 56.11 -13.44
N LEU A 514 3.93 57.15 -13.84
CA LEU A 514 4.47 58.38 -14.40
C LEU A 514 5.31 59.11 -13.34
N GLU A 515 4.77 59.32 -12.13
CA GLU A 515 5.45 59.96 -11.02
C GLU A 515 6.75 59.22 -10.66
N ALA A 516 6.71 57.89 -10.52
CA ALA A 516 7.88 57.10 -10.20
C ALA A 516 8.97 57.16 -11.29
N LYS A 517 8.57 57.13 -12.58
CA LYS A 517 9.52 57.20 -13.70
C LYS A 517 10.11 58.60 -13.84
N LEU A 518 9.29 59.64 -13.77
CA LEU A 518 9.75 61.03 -13.81
C LEU A 518 10.65 61.35 -12.61
N GLY A 519 10.26 60.89 -11.41
CA GLY A 519 11.08 61.03 -10.20
C GLY A 519 12.47 60.41 -10.36
N ARG A 520 12.58 59.23 -11.00
CA ARG A 520 13.89 58.61 -11.32
C ARG A 520 14.70 59.41 -12.33
N VAL A 521 14.05 59.92 -13.39
CA VAL A 521 14.73 60.74 -14.41
C VAL A 521 15.28 62.01 -13.77
N ILE A 522 14.43 62.74 -13.04
CA ILE A 522 14.82 63.98 -12.35
C ILE A 522 15.89 63.70 -11.29
N ALA A 523 15.77 62.63 -10.51
CA ALA A 523 16.78 62.24 -9.54
C ALA A 523 18.13 61.98 -10.21
N ASN A 524 18.16 61.20 -11.31
CA ASN A 524 19.39 60.94 -12.04
C ASN A 524 20.02 62.22 -12.60
N GLU A 525 19.21 63.12 -13.18
CA GLU A 525 19.70 64.42 -13.66
C GLU A 525 20.31 65.27 -12.54
N ILE A 526 19.66 65.33 -11.36
CA ILE A 526 20.20 66.03 -10.19
C ILE A 526 21.50 65.39 -9.73
N LEU A 527 21.56 64.05 -9.64
CA LEU A 527 22.75 63.32 -9.21
C LEU A 527 23.93 63.55 -10.18
N GLU A 528 23.68 63.51 -11.49
CA GLU A 528 24.69 63.80 -12.52
C GLU A 528 25.18 65.25 -12.46
N GLN A 529 24.27 66.24 -12.41
CA GLN A 529 24.63 67.66 -12.34
C GLN A 529 25.45 68.01 -11.09
N ASN A 530 25.23 67.28 -10.00
CA ASN A 530 25.97 67.48 -8.75
C ASN A 530 27.22 66.61 -8.66
N HIS A 531 27.62 65.90 -9.71
CA HIS A 531 28.77 64.98 -9.68
C HIS A 531 28.69 63.99 -8.52
N TYR A 532 27.49 63.46 -8.25
CA TYR A 532 27.23 62.61 -7.09
C TYR A 532 28.19 61.42 -6.99
N ASP A 533 28.41 60.71 -8.11
CA ASP A 533 29.30 59.55 -8.14
C ASP A 533 30.74 59.91 -7.76
N ASP A 534 31.24 61.08 -8.18
CA ASP A 534 32.58 61.57 -7.81
C ASP A 534 32.67 61.89 -6.32
N GLN A 535 31.62 62.51 -5.77
CA GLN A 535 31.53 62.84 -4.34
C GLN A 535 31.45 61.58 -3.48
N VAL A 536 30.64 60.60 -3.86
CA VAL A 536 30.55 59.30 -3.18
C VAL A 536 31.88 58.56 -3.26
N ALA A 537 32.53 58.53 -4.43
CA ALA A 537 33.84 57.89 -4.57
C ALA A 537 34.91 58.55 -3.68
N ALA A 538 34.90 59.89 -3.57
CA ALA A 538 35.78 60.62 -2.65
C ALA A 538 35.49 60.30 -1.18
N ALA A 539 34.21 60.35 -0.78
CA ALA A 539 33.76 60.02 0.57
C ALA A 539 34.13 58.59 0.98
N VAL A 540 33.85 57.61 0.12
CA VAL A 540 34.19 56.20 0.35
C VAL A 540 35.70 56.02 0.52
N ARG A 541 36.53 56.70 -0.29
CA ARG A 541 38.00 56.65 -0.12
C ARG A 541 38.42 57.19 1.25
N GLN A 542 37.88 58.34 1.68
CA GLN A 542 38.20 58.95 2.96
C GLN A 542 37.78 58.08 4.15
N VAL A 543 36.56 57.54 4.12
CA VAL A 543 36.00 56.68 5.16
C VAL A 543 36.77 55.36 5.23
N LYS A 544 37.05 54.73 4.08
CA LYS A 544 37.82 53.48 4.02
C LYS A 544 39.21 53.64 4.60
N GLN A 545 39.89 54.76 4.31
CA GLN A 545 41.21 55.05 4.87
C GLN A 545 41.14 55.13 6.41
N ARG A 546 40.21 55.93 6.96
CA ARG A 546 40.05 56.08 8.42
C ARG A 546 39.68 54.78 9.12
N TYR A 547 38.83 53.96 8.48
CA TYR A 547 38.48 52.64 8.99
C TYR A 547 39.70 51.70 9.00
N GLN A 548 40.49 51.66 7.92
CA GLN A 548 41.74 50.88 7.86
C GLN A 548 42.76 51.33 8.91
N ASP A 549 42.89 52.64 9.13
CA ASP A 549 43.78 53.20 10.15
C ASP A 549 43.34 52.75 11.56
N SER A 550 42.03 52.74 11.84
CA SER A 550 41.48 52.28 13.12
C SER A 550 41.63 50.77 13.36
N GLN A 551 41.58 49.95 12.30
CA GLN A 551 41.89 48.53 12.39
C GLN A 551 43.38 48.30 12.69
N THR A 552 44.26 49.12 12.10
CA THR A 552 45.72 49.02 12.30
C THR A 552 46.14 49.47 13.70
N CYS A 553 45.45 50.45 14.29
CA CYS A 553 45.67 50.89 15.67
C CYS A 553 45.01 49.99 16.74
N GLY A 554 44.33 48.91 16.34
CA GLY A 554 43.69 47.96 17.26
C GLY A 554 42.45 48.48 17.97
N SER A 555 41.92 49.65 17.57
CA SER A 555 40.70 50.23 18.15
C SER A 555 39.41 49.66 17.54
N GLN A 556 39.50 49.00 16.37
CA GLN A 556 38.41 48.30 15.72
C GLN A 556 38.83 46.86 15.39
N ALA A 557 37.98 45.87 15.73
CA ALA A 557 38.23 44.48 15.37
C ALA A 557 38.20 44.26 13.84
N PRO A 558 38.94 43.26 13.32
CA PRO A 558 38.82 42.84 11.93
C PRO A 558 37.37 42.43 11.61
N LEU A 559 36.88 42.84 10.45
CA LEU A 559 35.50 42.54 10.00
C LEU A 559 35.15 41.06 10.14
N LYS A 560 36.10 40.17 9.82
CA LYS A 560 35.94 38.72 9.94
C LYS A 560 35.65 38.28 11.38
N GLU A 561 36.34 38.85 12.36
CA GLU A 561 36.17 38.52 13.77
C GLU A 561 34.86 39.11 14.32
N THR A 562 34.49 40.31 13.88
CA THR A 562 33.19 40.92 14.20
C THR A 562 32.04 40.07 13.68
N VAL A 563 32.08 39.67 12.41
CA VAL A 563 31.06 38.78 11.81
C VAL A 563 30.99 37.44 12.55
N GLN A 564 32.13 36.83 12.86
CA GLN A 564 32.14 35.56 13.61
C GLN A 564 31.57 35.70 15.02
N THR A 565 31.85 36.82 15.70
CA THR A 565 31.38 37.08 17.06
C THR A 565 29.89 37.37 17.09
N GLU A 566 29.39 38.21 16.19
CA GLU A 566 27.97 38.55 16.14
C GLU A 566 27.12 37.36 15.66
N LEU A 567 27.58 36.59 14.66
CA LEU A 567 26.90 35.36 14.27
C LEU A 567 26.98 34.24 15.34
N ALA A 568 27.99 34.27 16.22
CA ALA A 568 28.02 33.36 17.37
C ALA A 568 27.01 33.76 18.46
N LYS A 569 26.67 35.05 18.56
CA LYS A 569 25.65 35.56 19.50
C LYS A 569 24.24 35.39 18.94
N GLU A 570 24.04 35.70 17.66
CA GLU A 570 22.75 35.60 16.98
C GLU A 570 22.90 34.82 15.65
N PRO A 571 22.91 33.47 15.71
CA PRO A 571 23.18 32.62 14.55
C PRO A 571 22.12 32.67 13.45
N VAL A 572 20.97 33.30 13.72
CA VAL A 572 19.87 33.46 12.75
C VAL A 572 20.14 34.54 11.71
N ASN A 573 21.03 35.49 12.01
CA ASN A 573 21.36 36.60 11.11
C ASN A 573 22.21 36.12 9.92
N LEU A 574 22.07 36.76 8.76
CA LEU A 574 22.96 36.54 7.65
C LEU A 574 24.23 37.37 7.85
N TRP A 575 25.40 36.86 7.46
CA TRP A 575 26.64 37.63 7.54
C TRP A 575 26.57 38.98 6.80
N LYS A 576 25.71 39.08 5.78
CA LYS A 576 25.48 40.33 5.04
C LYS A 576 24.82 41.40 5.89
N ASP A 577 23.87 41.01 6.74
CA ASP A 577 23.16 41.94 7.63
C ASP A 577 24.14 42.51 8.66
N VAL A 578 25.02 41.66 9.21
CA VAL A 578 26.11 42.11 10.10
C VAL A 578 27.09 43.04 9.38
N VAL A 579 27.40 42.78 8.11
CA VAL A 579 28.25 43.67 7.30
C VAL A 579 27.54 44.99 7.01
N GLU A 580 26.23 44.98 6.79
CA GLU A 580 25.41 46.17 6.59
C GLU A 580 25.39 47.04 7.85
N GLU A 581 25.16 46.45 9.03
CA GLU A 581 25.26 47.14 10.32
C GLU A 581 26.64 47.73 10.57
N VAL A 582 27.71 46.99 10.24
CA VAL A 582 29.07 47.51 10.32
C VAL A 582 29.27 48.67 9.35
N SER A 583 28.73 48.59 8.13
CA SER A 583 28.82 49.67 7.14
C SER A 583 28.09 50.93 7.61
N GLU A 584 26.92 50.80 8.22
CA GLU A 584 26.20 51.92 8.85
C GLU A 584 26.99 52.51 10.02
N GLY A 585 27.59 51.65 10.86
CA GLY A 585 28.44 52.05 11.96
C GLY A 585 29.67 52.82 11.47
N ILE A 586 30.28 52.37 10.37
CA ILE A 586 31.40 53.06 9.72
C ILE A 586 30.97 54.46 9.25
N ILE A 587 29.82 54.58 8.59
CA ILE A 587 29.31 55.88 8.13
C ILE A 587 29.03 56.83 9.32
N LYS A 588 28.47 56.31 10.42
CA LYS A 588 28.19 57.08 11.64
C LYS A 588 29.47 57.52 12.37
N ASN A 589 30.48 56.65 12.43
CA ASN A 589 31.69 56.86 13.23
C ASN A 589 32.81 57.58 12.48
N TYR A 590 32.86 57.47 11.15
CA TYR A 590 33.86 58.11 10.31
C TYR A 590 33.17 59.06 9.34
N ARG A 591 33.10 60.35 9.69
CA ARG A 591 32.53 61.37 8.81
C ARG A 591 33.40 61.56 7.55
N PHE A 592 32.76 61.60 6.39
CA PHE A 592 33.35 62.05 5.13
C PHE A 592 33.20 63.55 4.96
#